data_AF-A0A536U3K1-F1
#
_entry.id   AF-A0A536U3K1-F1
#
_cell.length_a   1.000
_cell.length_b   1.000
_cell.length_c   1.000
_cell.angle_alpha   90.00
_cell.angle_beta   90.00
_cell.angle_gamma   90.00
#
_symmetry.space_group_name_H-M   'P 1'
#
loop_
_entity.id
_entity.type
_entity.pdbx_description
1 polymer ?
#
loop_
_entity_poly.entity_id
_entity_poly.type
_entity_poly.pdbx_seq_one_letter_code
_entity_poly.pdbx_strand_id
1 'polypeptide(L)' 'MKITIVGTGYVGLVTGACFAEVGNEVLGLDVDASKIRTLEAG' A
#
# COMPACT_ATOMS: atom_id res chain seq x y z
N MET A 1 -0.05 -1.84 14.40
CA MET A 1 0.65 -3.12 14.09
C MET A 1 1.49 -2.95 12.83
N LYS A 2 2.41 -3.86 12.51
CA LYS A 2 3.13 -3.87 11.22
C LYS A 2 2.37 -4.76 10.23
N ILE A 3 1.94 -4.22 9.10
CA ILE A 3 1.12 -4.90 8.09
C ILE A 3 1.80 -4.79 6.73
N THR A 4 1.97 -5.92 6.04
CA THR A 4 2.43 -5.93 4.65
C THR A 4 1.27 -6.28 3.73
N ILE A 5 1.04 -5.44 2.72
CA ILE A 5 0.02 -5.65 1.68
C ILE A 5 0.73 -6.04 0.39
N VAL A 6 0.44 -7.23 -0.13
CA VAL A 6 0.96 -7.72 -1.41
C VAL A 6 -0.07 -7.45 -2.51
N GLY A 7 0.28 -6.56 -3.43
CA GLY A 7 -0.55 -6.01 -4.49
C GLY A 7 -1.06 -4.60 -4.15
N THR A 8 -0.75 -3.62 -5.00
CA THR A 8 -1.19 -2.22 -4.87
C THR A 8 -2.25 -1.84 -5.90
N GLY A 9 -3.11 -2.80 -6.26
CA GLY A 9 -4.35 -2.53 -6.99
C GLY A 9 -5.43 -1.94 -6.07
N TYR A 10 -6.65 -1.76 -6.59
CA TYR A 10 -7.76 -1.15 -5.85
C TYR A 10 -7.96 -1.75 -4.45
N VAL A 11 -8.07 -3.08 -4.34
CA VAL A 11 -8.32 -3.74 -3.05
C VAL A 11 -7.18 -3.52 -2.07
N GLY A 12 -5.94 -3.78 -2.50
CA GLY A 12 -4.77 -3.69 -1.62
C GLY A 12 -4.45 -2.25 -1.21
N LEU A 13 -4.50 -1.31 -2.16
CA LEU A 13 -4.20 0.10 -1.89
C LEU A 13 -5.22 0.74 -0.95
N VAL A 14 -6.52 0.57 -1.22
CA VAL A 14 -7.58 1.15 -0.36
C VAL A 14 -7.51 0.54 1.04
N THR A 15 -7.39 -0.78 1.12
CA THR A 15 -7.28 -1.48 2.42
C THR A 15 -6.04 -1.03 3.19
N GLY A 16 -4.89 -0.94 2.52
CA GLY A 16 -3.64 -0.48 3.11
C GLY A 16 -3.72 0.97 3.60
N ALA A 17 -4.35 1.86 2.82
CA ALA A 17 -4.58 3.25 3.22
C ALA A 17 -5.48 3.35 4.46
N CYS A 18 -6.60 2.62 4.51
CA CYS A 18 -7.46 2.60 5.70
C CYS A 18 -6.74 2.03 6.93
N PHE A 19 -5.91 0.99 6.77
CA PHE A 19 -5.13 0.47 7.88
C PHE A 19 -4.08 1.45 8.39
N ALA A 20 -3.44 2.20 7.48
CA ALA A 20 -2.50 3.26 7.84
C ALA A 20 -3.22 4.42 8.57
N GLU A 21 -4.40 4.81 8.08
CA GLU A 21 -5.24 5.86 8.67
C GLU A 21 -5.63 5.54 10.13
N VAL A 22 -5.92 4.27 10.44
CA VAL A 22 -6.26 3.83 11.81
C VAL A 22 -5.02 3.51 12.67
N GLY A 23 -3.82 3.91 12.24
CA GLY A 23 -2.61 3.88 13.06
C GLY A 23 -1.73 2.63 12.92
N ASN A 24 -1.86 1.86 11.84
CA ASN A 24 -0.92 0.77 11.54
C ASN A 24 0.25 1.25 10.69
N GLU A 25 1.42 0.63 10.88
CA GLU A 25 2.56 0.78 9.98
C GLU A 25 2.33 -0.18 8.80
N VAL A 26 2.07 0.37 7.62
CA VAL A 26 1.69 -0.40 6.43
C VAL A 26 2.80 -0.30 5.38
N LEU A 27 3.26 -1.46 4.89
CA LEU A 27 4.17 -1.58 3.76
C LEU A 27 3.42 -2.16 2.56
N GLY A 28 3.33 -1.39 1.46
CA GLY A 28 2.83 -1.88 0.18
C GLY A 28 3.94 -2.53 -0.65
N LEU A 29 3.64 -3.67 -1.27
CA LEU A 29 4.52 -4.38 -2.19
C LEU A 29 3.74 -4.68 -3.49
N ASP A 30 4.30 -4.37 -4.66
CA ASP A 30 3.76 -4.81 -5.94
C ASP A 30 4.91 -5.29 -6.83
N VAL A 31 4.61 -6.21 -7.75
CA VAL A 31 5.59 -6.69 -8.73
C VAL A 31 5.86 -5.63 -9.80
N ASP A 32 4.90 -4.74 -10.02
CA ASP A 32 5.01 -3.66 -10.99
C ASP A 32 5.63 -2.42 -10.35
N ALA A 33 6.93 -2.24 -10.60
CA ALA A 33 7.68 -1.08 -10.14
C ALA A 33 7.13 0.27 -10.64
N SER A 34 6.37 0.30 -11.74
CA SER A 34 5.74 1.54 -12.21
C SER A 34 4.64 2.01 -11.27
N LYS A 35 3.82 1.08 -10.74
CA LYS A 35 2.78 1.42 -9.76
C LYS A 35 3.37 1.96 -8.48
N ILE A 36 4.46 1.36 -7.99
CA ILE A 36 5.16 1.84 -6.79
C ILE A 36 5.67 3.27 -7.00
N ARG A 37 6.34 3.55 -8.13
CA ARG A 37 6.82 4.91 -8.43
C ARG A 37 5.69 5.93 -8.52
N THR A 38 4.55 5.56 -9.11
CA THR A 38 3.37 6.44 -9.15
C THR A 38 2.84 6.73 -7.76
N LEU A 39 2.73 5.72 -6.88
CA LEU A 39 2.26 5.90 -5.50
C LEU A 39 3.22 6.73 -4.65
N GLU A 40 4.53 6.56 -4.84
CA GLU A 40 5.56 7.36 -4.15
C GLU A 40 5.59 8.82 -4.63
N ALA A 41 5.06 9.10 -5.82
CA ALA A 41 4.94 10.47 -6.34
C ALA A 41 3.76 11.27 -5.74
N GLY A 42 2.87 10.61 -4.98
CA GLY A 42 1.62 11.16 -4.45
C GLY A 42 0.45 11.12 -5.44
#